data_AF-A0ABD2VH08-F1
#
_entry.id   AF-A0ABD2VH08-F1
#
_cell.length_a   1.000
_cell.length_b   1.000
_cell.length_c   1.000
_cell.angle_alpha   90.00
_cell.angle_beta   90.00
_cell.angle_gamma   90.00
#
_symmetry.space_group_name_H-M   'P 1'
#
loop_
_entity.id
_entity.type
_entity.pdbx_description
1 polymer ?
#
loop_
_entity_poly.entity_id
_entity_poly.type
_entity_poly.pdbx_seq_one_letter_code
_entity_poly.pdbx_strand_id
1 'polypeptide(L)'
;EQQQKSKESTAMQRLNKIRTDQENRVVTLKQEVEHCIKMAELIEYNLEDADAAILAVRVALANGMSWEDLARMVKEEKRSGNPVAGLIDKLHLERNCMTLLLSNNLDEMDDDEKTQPVDKVEVDLALSAHANARRWYEMKKKQENKQEKTVTAHEKAFKAAERKT
;
A
#
# COMPACT_ATOMS: atom_id res chain seq x y z
N GLU A 1 45.70 10.44 -25.95
CA GLU A 1 45.23 10.34 -24.55
C GLU A 1 43.91 11.06 -24.25
N GLN A 2 43.73 12.34 -24.59
CA GLN A 2 42.50 13.09 -24.27
C GLN A 2 41.21 12.46 -24.83
N GLN A 3 41.27 11.93 -26.05
CA GLN A 3 40.12 11.28 -26.71
C GLN A 3 39.79 9.89 -26.14
N GLN A 4 40.76 9.24 -25.47
CA GLN A 4 40.57 7.95 -24.80
C GLN A 4 39.93 8.19 -23.42
N LYS A 5 40.45 9.17 -22.66
CA LYS A 5 39.88 9.60 -21.37
C LYS A 5 38.42 10.07 -21.48
N SER A 6 38.05 10.76 -22.57
CA SER A 6 36.66 11.19 -22.76
C SER A 6 35.71 10.03 -23.09
N LYS A 7 36.18 9.04 -23.86
CA LYS A 7 35.42 7.81 -24.16
C LYS A 7 35.21 6.98 -22.88
N GLU A 8 36.26 6.78 -22.09
CA GLU A 8 36.20 6.07 -20.79
C GLU A 8 35.28 6.79 -19.80
N SER A 9 35.37 8.12 -19.69
CA SER A 9 34.48 8.91 -18.83
C SER A 9 33.00 8.79 -19.25
N THR A 10 32.72 8.82 -20.55
CA THR A 10 31.35 8.67 -21.07
C THR A 10 30.81 7.26 -20.82
N ALA A 11 31.65 6.24 -21.00
CA ALA A 11 31.35 4.85 -20.70
C ALA A 11 31.02 4.65 -19.20
N MET A 12 31.85 5.19 -18.30
CA MET A 12 31.64 5.12 -16.86
C MET A 12 30.36 5.84 -16.43
N GLN A 13 30.07 7.00 -17.01
CA GLN A 13 28.83 7.73 -16.74
C GLN A 13 27.58 6.95 -17.18
N ARG A 14 27.65 6.22 -18.30
CA ARG A 14 26.55 5.36 -18.75
C ARG A 14 26.31 4.21 -17.79
N LEU A 15 27.37 3.53 -17.33
CA LEU A 15 27.26 2.46 -16.33
C LEU A 15 26.68 2.95 -15.01
N ASN A 16 27.12 4.13 -14.53
CA ASN A 16 26.59 4.73 -13.31
C ASN A 16 25.09 5.07 -13.44
N LYS A 17 24.66 5.63 -14.58
CA LYS A 17 23.24 5.90 -14.83
C LYS A 17 22.39 4.64 -14.82
N ILE A 18 22.87 3.56 -15.45
CA ILE A 18 22.19 2.26 -15.46
C ILE A 18 22.08 1.70 -14.04
N ARG A 19 23.15 1.81 -13.23
CA ARG A 19 23.15 1.38 -11.83
C ARG A 19 22.13 2.15 -11.00
N THR A 20 22.13 3.48 -11.07
CA THR A 20 21.22 4.31 -10.28
C THR A 20 19.75 4.09 -10.69
N ASP A 21 19.46 3.93 -11.99
CA ASP A 21 18.12 3.58 -12.45
C ASP A 21 17.64 2.23 -11.88
N GLN A 22 18.52 1.23 -11.91
CA GLN A 22 18.26 -0.08 -11.32
C GLN A 22 18.02 0.01 -9.81
N GLU A 23 18.87 0.74 -9.08
CA GLU A 23 18.73 0.93 -7.63
C GLU A 23 17.39 1.59 -7.29
N ASN A 24 17.04 2.69 -7.97
CA ASN A 24 15.77 3.38 -7.77
C ASN A 24 14.58 2.46 -8.02
N ARG A 25 14.61 1.70 -9.12
CA ARG A 25 13.53 0.78 -9.45
C ARG A 25 13.40 -0.36 -8.45
N VAL A 26 14.51 -0.88 -7.92
CA VAL A 26 14.50 -1.89 -6.86
C VAL A 26 13.94 -1.32 -5.56
N VAL A 27 14.29 -0.07 -5.20
CA VAL A 27 13.75 0.61 -4.02
C VAL A 27 12.24 0.79 -4.16
N THR A 28 11.73 1.26 -5.30
CA THR A 28 10.29 1.39 -5.53
C THR A 28 9.57 0.04 -5.41
N LEU A 29 10.13 -1.03 -6.00
CA LEU A 29 9.52 -2.37 -5.91
C LEU A 29 9.56 -2.92 -4.47
N LYS A 30 10.59 -2.60 -3.68
CA LYS A 30 10.64 -2.95 -2.25
C LYS A 30 9.53 -2.22 -1.48
N GLN A 31 9.39 -0.92 -1.69
CA GLN A 31 8.35 -0.12 -1.06
C GLN A 31 6.94 -0.62 -1.41
N GLU A 32 6.71 -1.08 -2.64
CA GLU A 32 5.43 -1.71 -3.03
C GLU A 32 5.14 -2.98 -2.22
N VAL A 33 6.15 -3.84 -2.00
CA VAL A 33 6.03 -5.07 -1.20
C VAL A 33 5.78 -4.75 0.27
N GLU A 34 6.60 -3.85 0.84
CA GLU A 34 6.48 -3.40 2.23
C GLU A 34 5.11 -2.75 2.49
N HIS A 35 4.63 -1.93 1.55
CA HIS A 35 3.30 -1.35 1.64
C HIS A 35 2.21 -2.43 1.69
N CYS A 36 2.29 -3.46 0.83
CA CYS A 36 1.31 -4.55 0.87
C CYS A 36 1.30 -5.31 2.21
N ILE A 37 2.49 -5.51 2.81
CA ILE A 37 2.63 -6.15 4.13
C ILE A 37 1.98 -5.27 5.19
N LYS A 38 2.35 -3.98 5.23
CA LYS A 38 1.82 -3.02 6.19
C LYS A 38 0.29 -2.94 6.14
N MET A 39 -0.30 -2.90 4.93
CA MET A 39 -1.76 -2.88 4.77
C MET A 39 -2.41 -4.17 5.28
N ALA A 40 -1.78 -5.32 5.05
CA ALA A 40 -2.28 -6.60 5.55
C ALA A 40 -2.23 -6.67 7.08
N GLU A 41 -1.10 -6.30 7.67
CA GLU A 41 -0.88 -6.29 9.12
C GLU A 41 -1.85 -5.36 9.84
N LEU A 42 -2.11 -4.17 9.28
CA LEU A 42 -3.10 -3.24 9.83
C LEU A 42 -4.52 -3.83 9.83
N ILE A 43 -4.92 -4.52 8.76
CA ILE A 43 -6.23 -5.20 8.74
C ILE A 43 -6.25 -6.34 9.74
N GLU A 44 -5.16 -7.11 9.88
CA GLU A 44 -5.05 -8.21 10.84
C GLU A 44 -5.07 -7.73 12.30
N TYR A 45 -4.51 -6.55 12.58
CA TYR A 45 -4.54 -5.94 13.90
C TYR A 45 -5.93 -5.44 14.26
N ASN A 46 -6.64 -4.82 13.30
CA ASN A 46 -7.97 -4.25 13.49
C ASN A 46 -9.06 -5.12 12.84
N LEU A 47 -8.98 -6.45 12.96
CA LEU A 47 -9.92 -7.36 12.29
C LEU A 47 -11.37 -7.14 12.70
N GLU A 48 -11.62 -7.09 14.00
CA GLU A 48 -12.97 -6.96 14.56
C GLU A 48 -13.61 -5.63 14.14
N ASP A 49 -12.83 -4.55 14.25
CA ASP A 49 -13.20 -3.20 13.87
C ASP A 49 -13.48 -3.06 12.37
N ALA A 50 -12.60 -3.62 11.54
CA ALA A 50 -12.76 -3.60 10.08
C ALA A 50 -13.96 -4.44 9.64
N ASP A 51 -14.18 -5.61 10.24
CA ASP A 51 -15.33 -6.47 9.91
C ASP A 51 -16.64 -5.84 10.40
N ALA A 52 -16.65 -5.19 11.56
CA ALA A 52 -17.78 -4.42 12.05
C ALA A 52 -18.12 -3.25 11.10
N ALA A 53 -17.12 -2.54 10.59
CA ALA A 53 -17.33 -1.47 9.60
C ALA A 53 -17.91 -2.02 8.29
N ILE A 54 -17.35 -3.14 7.78
CA ILE A 54 -17.85 -3.81 6.57
C ILE A 54 -19.32 -4.24 6.78
N LEU A 55 -19.63 -4.84 7.92
CA LEU A 55 -20.98 -5.30 8.25
C LEU A 55 -21.96 -4.14 8.36
N ALA A 56 -21.59 -3.05 9.05
CA ALA A 56 -22.44 -1.88 9.20
C ALA A 56 -22.81 -1.27 7.84
N VAL A 57 -21.83 -1.13 6.95
CA VAL A 57 -22.05 -0.63 5.58
C VAL A 57 -22.94 -1.59 4.79
N ARG A 58 -22.70 -2.91 4.87
CA ARG A 58 -23.53 -3.92 4.20
C ARG A 58 -24.98 -3.90 4.67
N VAL A 59 -25.21 -3.79 5.98
CA VAL A 59 -26.56 -3.74 6.56
C VAL A 59 -27.29 -2.48 6.08
N ALA A 60 -26.62 -1.34 6.05
CA ALA A 60 -27.20 -0.11 5.53
C ALA A 60 -27.62 -0.25 4.06
N LEU A 61 -26.77 -0.88 3.23
CA LEU A 61 -27.08 -1.15 1.83
C LEU A 61 -28.22 -2.16 1.65
N ALA A 62 -28.25 -3.21 2.48
CA ALA A 62 -29.31 -4.21 2.47
C ALA A 62 -30.67 -3.62 2.85
N ASN A 63 -30.68 -2.58 3.69
CA ASN A 63 -31.88 -1.80 4.02
C ASN A 63 -32.33 -0.87 2.90
N GLY A 64 -31.69 -0.90 1.73
CA GLY A 64 -32.02 -0.05 0.59
C GLY A 64 -31.60 1.41 0.76
N MET A 65 -30.69 1.69 1.71
CA MET A 65 -30.18 3.04 1.91
C MET A 65 -29.35 3.47 0.71
N SER A 66 -29.60 4.68 0.21
CA SER A 66 -28.76 5.24 -0.84
C SER A 66 -27.36 5.52 -0.31
N TRP A 67 -26.36 5.52 -1.18
CA TRP A 67 -24.99 5.79 -0.79
C TRP A 67 -24.77 7.21 -0.26
N GLU A 68 -25.56 8.18 -0.73
CA GLU A 68 -25.55 9.55 -0.22
C GLU A 68 -26.07 9.60 1.22
N ASP A 69 -27.14 8.85 1.51
CA ASP A 69 -27.68 8.69 2.85
C ASP A 69 -26.69 7.97 3.76
N LEU A 70 -26.05 6.92 3.28
CA LEU A 70 -25.01 6.20 4.01
C LEU A 70 -23.83 7.11 4.36
N ALA A 71 -23.36 7.92 3.41
CA ALA A 71 -22.27 8.87 3.66
C ALA A 71 -22.67 9.96 4.67
N ARG A 72 -23.94 10.40 4.67
CA ARG A 72 -24.48 11.31 5.68
C ARG A 72 -24.58 10.65 7.05
N MET A 73 -25.10 9.42 7.10
CA MET A 73 -25.23 8.64 8.32
C MET A 73 -23.87 8.36 8.95
N VAL A 74 -22.86 7.95 8.16
CA VAL A 74 -21.50 7.73 8.68
C VAL A 74 -20.91 9.01 9.30
N LYS A 75 -21.16 10.19 8.69
CA LYS A 75 -20.72 11.47 9.28
C LYS A 75 -21.44 11.80 10.58
N GLU A 76 -22.73 11.49 10.66
CA GLU A 76 -23.53 11.68 11.87
C GLU A 76 -23.10 10.73 12.98
N GLU A 77 -22.96 9.44 12.68
CA GLU A 77 -22.46 8.41 13.60
C GLU A 77 -21.05 8.74 14.10
N LYS A 78 -20.18 9.26 13.22
CA LYS A 78 -18.85 9.75 13.60
C LYS A 78 -18.92 10.92 14.57
N ARG A 79 -19.87 11.85 14.38
CA ARG A 79 -20.11 12.98 15.32
C ARG A 79 -20.71 12.49 16.64
N SER A 80 -21.52 11.44 16.60
CA SER A 80 -22.09 10.79 17.79
C SER A 80 -21.05 9.99 18.59
N GLY A 81 -19.81 9.87 18.10
CA GLY A 81 -18.72 9.17 18.77
C GLY A 81 -18.72 7.66 18.55
N ASN A 82 -19.37 7.17 17.49
CA ASN A 82 -19.34 5.76 17.15
C ASN A 82 -17.92 5.35 16.71
N PRO A 83 -17.24 4.41 17.41
CA PRO A 83 -15.86 4.04 17.13
C PRO A 83 -15.71 3.44 15.73
N VAL A 84 -16.68 2.66 15.27
CA VAL A 84 -16.66 2.01 13.95
C VAL A 84 -16.81 3.04 12.82
N ALA A 85 -17.69 4.03 12.99
CA ALA A 85 -17.85 5.12 12.03
C ALA A 85 -16.61 6.05 11.99
N GLY A 86 -15.89 6.15 13.11
CA GLY A 86 -14.62 6.87 13.19
C GLY A 86 -13.57 6.37 12.22
N LEU A 87 -13.53 5.04 12.01
CA LEU A 87 -12.58 4.36 11.13
C LEU A 87 -12.85 4.62 9.64
N ILE A 88 -14.08 4.96 9.25
CA ILE A 88 -14.40 5.16 7.83
C ILE A 88 -13.93 6.55 7.39
N ASP A 89 -13.00 6.62 6.42
CA ASP A 89 -12.56 7.87 5.77
C ASP A 89 -13.44 8.17 4.55
N LYS A 90 -13.50 7.20 3.62
CA LYS A 90 -14.15 7.36 2.32
C LYS A 90 -14.83 6.08 1.88
N LEU A 91 -15.99 6.22 1.25
CA LEU A 91 -16.72 5.13 0.61
C LEU A 91 -16.49 5.21 -0.90
N HIS A 92 -15.93 4.16 -1.51
CA HIS A 92 -15.63 4.06 -2.94
C HIS A 92 -16.67 3.20 -3.67
N LEU A 93 -17.76 3.87 -4.04
CA LEU A 93 -19.03 3.28 -4.48
C LEU A 93 -18.89 2.46 -5.77
N GLU A 94 -18.16 2.97 -6.76
CA GLU A 94 -18.01 2.33 -8.08
C GLU A 94 -17.25 0.99 -8.02
N ARG A 95 -16.41 0.84 -7.01
CA ARG A 95 -15.54 -0.32 -6.83
C ARG A 95 -16.01 -1.27 -5.72
N ASN A 96 -17.12 -0.94 -5.06
CA ASN A 96 -17.59 -1.64 -3.88
C ASN A 96 -16.51 -1.75 -2.78
N CYS A 97 -15.68 -0.70 -2.66
CA CYS A 97 -14.61 -0.62 -1.68
C CYS A 97 -14.89 0.52 -0.69
N MET A 98 -14.25 0.49 0.47
CA MET A 98 -14.14 1.64 1.35
C MET A 98 -12.71 1.80 1.85
N THR A 99 -12.35 3.01 2.24
CA THR A 99 -11.08 3.33 2.87
C THR A 99 -11.31 3.46 4.36
N LEU A 100 -10.62 2.61 5.12
CA LEU A 100 -10.54 2.66 6.57
C LEU A 100 -9.26 3.37 7.00
N LEU A 101 -9.34 4.09 8.11
CA LEU A 101 -8.22 4.63 8.87
C LEU A 101 -7.91 3.63 9.96
N LEU A 102 -6.86 2.85 9.76
CA LEU A 102 -6.39 1.87 10.73
C LEU A 102 -5.08 2.38 11.34
N SER A 103 -4.93 2.26 12.65
CA SER A 103 -3.72 2.60 13.37
C SER A 103 -3.16 1.37 14.09
N ASN A 104 -1.86 1.16 13.96
CA ASN A 104 -1.15 0.20 14.78
C ASN A 104 -0.75 0.90 16.09
N ASN A 105 -1.52 0.70 17.16
CA ASN A 105 -1.28 1.35 18.45
C ASN A 105 -0.09 0.72 19.24
N LEU A 106 0.77 -0.09 18.61
CA LEU A 106 1.88 -0.79 19.26
C LEU A 106 3.26 -0.14 19.10
N ASP A 107 3.41 0.87 18.23
CA ASP A 107 4.76 1.40 17.92
C ASP A 107 5.20 2.61 18.77
N GLU A 108 4.34 3.24 19.58
CA GLU A 108 4.74 4.44 20.33
C GLU A 108 4.20 4.43 21.78
N MET A 109 4.97 3.82 22.68
CA MET A 109 5.04 4.24 24.10
C MET A 109 5.94 5.48 24.21
N ASP A 110 5.67 6.55 23.45
CA ASP A 110 6.32 7.85 23.65
C ASP A 110 5.25 8.94 23.74
N ASP A 111 5.25 9.59 24.90
CA ASP A 111 4.19 10.39 25.50
C ASP A 111 4.14 11.83 24.93
N ASP A 112 4.24 11.99 23.61
CA ASP A 112 4.20 13.31 22.96
C ASP A 112 3.08 13.40 21.90
N GLU A 113 2.10 14.21 22.25
CA GLU A 113 0.88 14.60 21.54
C GLU A 113 1.10 15.00 20.04
N LYS A 114 1.24 14.01 19.16
CA LYS A 114 1.11 14.16 17.70
C LYS A 114 0.27 13.01 17.16
N THR A 115 -0.78 13.35 16.43
CA THR A 115 -1.65 12.43 15.68
C THR A 115 -0.86 11.26 15.09
N GLN A 116 -1.04 10.06 15.66
CA GLN A 116 -0.44 8.83 15.16
C GLN A 116 -0.72 8.69 13.65
N PRO A 117 0.24 8.19 12.85
CA PRO A 117 0.03 8.02 11.41
C PRO A 117 -1.05 6.96 11.16
N VAL A 118 -2.30 7.40 11.05
CA VAL A 118 -3.41 6.57 10.56
C VAL A 118 -3.18 6.30 9.08
N ASP A 119 -2.98 5.03 8.75
CA ASP A 119 -2.84 4.61 7.38
C ASP A 119 -4.22 4.38 6.75
N LYS A 120 -4.31 4.75 5.47
CA LYS A 120 -5.51 4.59 4.67
C LYS A 120 -5.50 3.24 3.99
N VAL A 121 -6.32 2.32 4.48
CA VAL A 121 -6.41 0.96 3.97
C VAL A 121 -7.68 0.78 3.17
N GLU A 122 -7.57 0.40 1.90
CA GLU A 122 -8.72 0.03 1.08
C GLU A 122 -9.16 -1.41 1.42
N VAL A 123 -10.44 -1.56 1.75
CA VAL A 123 -11.09 -2.85 1.99
C VAL A 123 -12.29 -3.02 1.05
N ASP A 124 -12.41 -4.21 0.47
CA ASP A 124 -13.52 -4.60 -0.39
C ASP A 124 -14.71 -4.99 0.48
N LEU A 125 -15.85 -4.34 0.27
CA LEU A 125 -17.08 -4.58 0.99
C LEU A 125 -17.70 -5.93 0.64
N ALA A 126 -17.32 -6.61 -0.45
CA ALA A 126 -17.79 -7.97 -0.77
C ALA A 126 -17.04 -9.05 0.00
N LEU A 127 -15.91 -8.73 0.62
CA LEU A 127 -15.05 -9.66 1.35
C LEU A 127 -15.10 -9.39 2.86
N SER A 128 -14.76 -10.38 3.68
CA SER A 128 -14.54 -10.18 5.11
C SER A 128 -13.20 -9.48 5.36
N ALA A 129 -12.99 -8.97 6.58
CA ALA A 129 -11.71 -8.38 6.96
C ALA A 129 -10.52 -9.34 6.72
N HIS A 130 -10.65 -10.61 7.13
CA HIS A 130 -9.64 -11.64 6.86
C HIS A 130 -9.37 -11.89 5.37
N ALA A 131 -10.42 -11.89 4.54
CA ALA A 131 -10.26 -12.09 3.11
C ALA A 131 -9.58 -10.88 2.43
N ASN A 132 -9.84 -9.67 2.93
CA ASN A 132 -9.13 -8.46 2.53
C ASN A 132 -7.64 -8.51 2.91
N ALA A 133 -7.31 -8.88 4.15
CA ALA A 133 -5.91 -9.10 4.56
C ALA A 133 -5.20 -10.14 3.68
N ARG A 134 -5.85 -11.27 3.40
CA ARG A 134 -5.31 -12.31 2.51
C ARG A 134 -5.04 -11.77 1.10
N ARG A 135 -5.93 -10.95 0.54
CA ARG A 135 -5.72 -10.32 -0.76
C ARG A 135 -4.45 -9.47 -0.80
N TRP A 136 -4.16 -8.73 0.28
CA TRP A 136 -2.92 -7.96 0.39
C TRP A 136 -1.68 -8.87 0.42
N TYR A 137 -1.72 -9.98 1.15
CA TYR A 137 -0.63 -10.98 1.11
C TYR A 137 -0.47 -11.67 -0.25
N GLU A 138 -1.57 -11.92 -0.97
CA GLU A 138 -1.50 -12.42 -2.35
C GLU A 138 -0.89 -11.39 -3.30
N MET A 139 -1.22 -10.10 -3.11
CA MET A 139 -0.63 -9.01 -3.86
C MET A 139 0.87 -8.88 -3.56
N LYS A 140 1.27 -8.96 -2.29
CA LYS A 140 2.68 -9.03 -1.86
C LYS A 140 3.45 -10.09 -2.66
N LYS A 141 2.97 -11.34 -2.70
CA LYS A 141 3.63 -12.43 -3.46
C LYS A 141 3.79 -12.09 -4.94
N LYS A 142 2.80 -11.42 -5.55
CA LYS A 142 2.89 -10.97 -6.95
C LYS A 142 3.96 -9.88 -7.11
N GLN A 143 4.04 -8.93 -6.18
CA GLN A 143 5.06 -7.87 -6.21
C GLN A 143 6.47 -8.42 -5.95
N GLU A 144 6.64 -9.37 -5.02
CA GLU A 144 7.91 -10.06 -4.79
C GLU A 144 8.40 -10.80 -6.05
N ASN A 145 7.51 -11.54 -6.71
CA ASN A 145 7.85 -12.20 -7.98
C ASN A 145 8.24 -11.20 -9.07
N LYS A 146 7.58 -10.04 -9.13
CA LYS A 146 7.91 -8.95 -10.06
C LYS A 146 9.27 -8.34 -9.73
N GLN A 147 9.56 -8.14 -8.44
CA GLN A 147 10.83 -7.66 -7.95
C GLN A 147 11.97 -8.60 -8.32
N GLU A 148 11.84 -9.90 -8.03
CA GLU A 148 12.85 -10.91 -8.32
C GLU A 148 13.17 -11.00 -9.82
N LYS A 149 12.12 -11.02 -10.66
CA LYS A 149 12.27 -11.00 -12.12
C LYS A 149 12.97 -9.74 -12.61
N THR A 150 12.62 -8.59 -12.03
CA THR A 150 13.22 -7.29 -12.39
C THR A 150 14.69 -7.25 -12.00
N VAL A 151 15.05 -7.65 -10.77
CA VAL A 151 16.44 -7.73 -10.30
C VAL A 151 17.25 -8.66 -11.20
N THR A 152 16.74 -9.86 -11.50
CA THR A 152 17.43 -10.84 -12.35
C THR A 152 17.64 -10.32 -13.78
N ALA A 153 16.64 -9.65 -14.36
CA ALA A 153 16.74 -9.06 -15.68
C ALA A 153 17.76 -7.91 -15.72
N HIS A 154 17.74 -7.03 -14.72
CA HIS A 154 18.70 -5.93 -14.62
C HIS A 154 20.12 -6.43 -14.36
N GLU A 155 20.32 -7.44 -13.53
CA GLU A 155 21.65 -8.00 -13.26
C GLU A 155 22.29 -8.60 -14.52
N LYS A 156 21.48 -9.28 -15.35
CA LYS A 156 21.92 -9.78 -16.67
C LYS A 156 22.27 -8.64 -17.62
N ALA A 157 21.45 -7.60 -17.68
CA ALA A 157 21.69 -6.43 -18.53
C ALA A 157 22.94 -5.66 -18.09
N PHE A 158 23.15 -5.50 -16.78
CA PHE A 158 24.31 -4.83 -16.21
C PHE A 158 25.61 -5.58 -16.52
N LYS A 159 25.65 -6.90 -16.29
CA LYS A 159 26.81 -7.74 -16.64
C LYS A 159 27.14 -7.70 -18.15
N ALA A 160 26.12 -7.61 -19.00
CA ALA A 160 26.32 -7.47 -20.44
C ALA A 160 26.84 -6.07 -20.83
N ALA A 161 26.44 -5.02 -20.11
CA ALA A 161 26.96 -3.67 -20.29
C ALA A 161 28.41 -3.54 -19.81
N GLU A 162 28.75 -4.12 -18.66
CA GLU A 162 30.14 -4.14 -18.15
C GLU A 162 31.10 -4.83 -19.12
N ARG A 163 30.68 -5.92 -19.78
CA ARG A 163 31.53 -6.63 -20.77
C ARG A 163 31.73 -5.86 -22.07
N LYS A 164 30.88 -4.88 -22.39
CA LYS A 164 30.93 -4.08 -23.62
C LYS A 164 31.62 -2.73 -23.45
N THR A 165 31.94 -2.37 -22.21
CA THR A 165 32.51 -1.09 -21.81
C THR A 165 34.00 -1.27 -21.55
#